data_AF-A0A2K5PVI6-F1
#
_entry.id   AF-A0A2K5PVI6-F1
#
_cell.length_a   1.000
_cell.length_b   1.000
_cell.length_c   1.000
_cell.angle_alpha   90.00
_cell.angle_beta   90.00
_cell.angle_gamma   90.00
#
_symmetry.space_group_name_H-M   'P 1'
#
loop_
_entity.id
_entity.type
_entity.pdbx_description
1 polymer ?
#
loop_
_entity_poly.entity_id
_entity_poly.type
_entity_poly.pdbx_seq_one_letter_code
_entity_poly.pdbx_strand_id
1 'polypeptide(L)'
;DLSKVFPPTVAVFEPSETEISRTQKATLVCLATGFYPDHVELSWWVNGKEVHSGVSTDPQPLKEQPALNDSKYCLSSRLRVSATFWHNPRNHFRCQVEFYGLSEDDEWTQPRAKPITQKVSAEAWGRAMSYQQGVLSATVLYEILLGKATLYAVLVSALVLMAMVSRRAGWGQQAGSDTLTPQATQTQKHRVPARIGAGQ
;
A
#
# COMPACT_ATOMS: atom_id res chain seq x y z
N ASP A 1 -47.31 -2.16 22.24
CA ASP A 1 -46.76 -0.95 22.88
C ASP A 1 -45.75 -0.33 21.93
N LEU A 2 -46.12 0.79 21.29
CA LEU A 2 -45.29 1.45 20.28
C LEU A 2 -44.05 2.12 20.88
N SER A 3 -44.03 2.37 22.19
CA SER A 3 -42.89 2.99 22.88
C SER A 3 -41.59 2.18 22.76
N LYS A 4 -41.70 0.90 22.41
CA LYS A 4 -40.60 -0.05 22.23
C LYS A 4 -39.98 -0.03 20.83
N VAL A 5 -40.48 0.75 19.89
CA VAL A 5 -39.95 0.81 18.52
C VAL A 5 -38.66 1.63 18.49
N PHE A 6 -37.53 1.06 18.05
CA PHE A 6 -36.25 1.77 17.98
C PHE A 6 -35.65 1.64 16.58
N PRO A 7 -35.17 2.74 15.99
CA PRO A 7 -34.47 2.69 14.72
C PRO A 7 -33.05 2.11 14.92
N PRO A 8 -32.45 1.54 13.86
CA PRO A 8 -31.11 0.99 13.93
C PRO A 8 -30.06 2.09 14.04
N THR A 9 -29.00 1.79 14.77
CA THR A 9 -27.71 2.47 14.62
C THR A 9 -26.87 1.66 13.64
N VAL A 10 -26.33 2.31 12.61
CA VAL A 10 -25.59 1.63 11.54
C VAL A 10 -24.13 2.06 11.61
N ALA A 11 -23.22 1.09 11.54
CA ALA A 11 -21.78 1.32 11.47
C ALA A 11 -21.17 0.45 10.37
N VAL A 12 -20.19 1.01 9.65
CA VAL A 12 -19.35 0.28 8.69
C VAL A 12 -17.94 0.19 9.26
N PHE A 13 -17.43 -1.04 9.34
CA PHE A 13 -16.07 -1.36 9.74
C PHE A 13 -15.25 -1.65 8.50
N GLU A 14 -14.12 -0.95 8.42
CA GLU A 14 -13.18 -1.10 7.31
C GLU A 14 -12.42 -2.43 7.40
N PRO A 15 -11.92 -2.96 6.26
CA PRO A 15 -11.16 -4.20 6.24
C PRO A 15 -9.86 -4.10 7.04
N SER A 16 -9.40 -5.22 7.57
CA SER A 16 -8.10 -5.27 8.25
C SER A 16 -6.94 -5.36 7.23
N GLU A 17 -5.85 -4.66 7.48
CA GLU A 17 -4.63 -4.75 6.64
C GLU A 17 -4.03 -6.18 6.64
N THR A 18 -4.24 -6.93 7.73
CA THR A 18 -3.83 -8.34 7.82
C THR A 18 -4.63 -9.23 6.86
N GLU A 19 -5.92 -9.00 6.67
CA GLU A 19 -6.72 -9.72 5.66
C GLU A 19 -6.24 -9.38 4.25
N ILE A 20 -6.08 -8.09 3.96
CA ILE A 20 -5.68 -7.58 2.65
C ILE A 20 -4.33 -8.15 2.24
N SER A 21 -3.32 -8.06 3.11
CA SER A 21 -1.98 -8.56 2.83
C SER A 21 -1.96 -10.07 2.59
N ARG A 22 -2.72 -10.86 3.37
CA ARG A 22 -2.72 -12.33 3.27
C ARG A 22 -3.54 -12.88 2.11
N THR A 23 -4.67 -12.24 1.79
CA THR A 23 -5.67 -12.83 0.87
C THR A 23 -5.86 -12.03 -0.42
N GLN A 24 -5.31 -10.81 -0.49
CA GLN A 24 -5.55 -9.86 -1.59
C GLN A 24 -7.04 -9.53 -1.79
N LYS A 25 -7.83 -9.68 -0.72
CA LYS A 25 -9.25 -9.35 -0.62
C LYS A 25 -9.47 -8.42 0.57
N ALA A 26 -10.53 -7.65 0.49
CA ALA A 26 -10.92 -6.69 1.50
C ALA A 26 -12.39 -6.94 1.86
N THR A 27 -12.67 -7.26 3.13
CA THR A 27 -14.04 -7.47 3.62
C THR A 27 -14.46 -6.30 4.50
N LEU A 28 -15.44 -5.53 4.04
CA LEU A 28 -16.12 -4.55 4.86
C LEU A 28 -17.21 -5.25 5.67
N VAL A 29 -17.45 -4.79 6.89
CA VAL A 29 -18.53 -5.31 7.75
C VAL A 29 -19.46 -4.17 8.09
N CYS A 30 -20.76 -4.35 7.83
CA CYS A 30 -21.80 -3.47 8.32
C CYS A 30 -22.49 -4.11 9.52
N LEU A 31 -22.73 -3.32 10.55
CA LEU A 31 -23.49 -3.73 11.73
C LEU A 31 -24.62 -2.74 11.98
N ALA A 32 -25.85 -3.25 11.95
CA ALA A 32 -27.04 -2.55 12.41
C ALA A 32 -27.36 -3.04 13.83
N THR A 33 -27.48 -2.14 14.80
CA THR A 33 -27.72 -2.49 16.21
C THR A 33 -28.87 -1.70 16.82
N GLY A 34 -29.40 -2.21 17.93
CA GLY A 34 -30.33 -1.49 18.80
C GLY A 34 -31.73 -1.26 18.22
N PHE A 35 -32.11 -1.96 17.16
CA PHE A 35 -33.41 -1.77 16.51
C PHE A 35 -34.49 -2.71 17.04
N TYR A 36 -35.74 -2.26 16.96
CA TYR A 36 -36.92 -3.07 17.25
C TYR A 36 -38.13 -2.46 16.53
N PRO A 37 -39.03 -3.24 15.90
CA PRO A 37 -38.96 -4.69 15.73
C PRO A 37 -37.85 -5.10 14.75
N ASP A 38 -37.74 -6.39 14.40
CA ASP A 38 -36.72 -6.95 13.52
C ASP A 38 -36.90 -6.66 12.02
N HIS A 39 -37.77 -5.72 11.67
CA HIS A 39 -38.18 -5.42 10.31
C HIS A 39 -37.20 -4.44 9.66
N VAL A 40 -36.11 -4.99 9.11
CA VAL A 40 -35.08 -4.22 8.40
C VAL A 40 -34.67 -4.91 7.11
N GLU A 41 -34.30 -4.10 6.11
CA GLU A 41 -33.62 -4.56 4.90
C GLU A 41 -32.26 -3.88 4.78
N LEU A 42 -31.20 -4.68 4.62
CA LEU A 42 -29.83 -4.21 4.52
C LEU A 42 -29.32 -4.36 3.10
N SER A 43 -28.91 -3.26 2.49
CA SER A 43 -28.32 -3.20 1.14
C SER A 43 -26.94 -2.52 1.15
N TRP A 44 -26.09 -2.95 0.23
CA TRP A 44 -24.78 -2.33 -0.01
C TRP A 44 -24.81 -1.50 -1.27
N TRP A 45 -24.24 -0.30 -1.19
CA TRP A 45 -24.13 0.63 -2.30
C TRP A 45 -22.67 1.00 -2.49
N VAL A 46 -22.20 0.90 -3.73
CA VAL A 46 -20.83 1.23 -4.13
C VAL A 46 -20.90 2.25 -5.24
N ASN A 47 -20.30 3.43 -5.03
CA ASN A 47 -20.31 4.54 -5.99
C ASN A 47 -21.73 4.90 -6.48
N GLY A 48 -22.69 4.91 -5.55
CA GLY A 48 -24.09 5.24 -5.83
C GLY A 48 -24.91 4.14 -6.49
N LYS A 49 -24.37 2.92 -6.66
CA LYS A 49 -25.10 1.77 -7.22
C LYS A 49 -25.20 0.63 -6.22
N GLU A 50 -26.38 0.02 -6.12
CA GLU A 50 -26.58 -1.16 -5.30
C GLU A 50 -25.77 -2.35 -5.84
N VAL A 51 -25.18 -3.13 -4.94
CA VAL A 51 -24.38 -4.31 -5.26
C VAL A 51 -24.88 -5.54 -4.50
N HIS A 52 -24.91 -6.68 -5.19
CA HIS A 52 -25.24 -7.99 -4.60
C HIS A 52 -24.07 -8.97 -4.67
N SER A 53 -23.14 -8.77 -5.60
CA SER A 53 -21.96 -9.63 -5.74
C SER A 53 -21.01 -9.44 -4.56
N GLY A 54 -20.63 -10.55 -3.91
CA GLY A 54 -19.73 -10.52 -2.76
C GLY A 54 -20.38 -10.05 -1.45
N VAL A 55 -21.71 -9.87 -1.45
CA VAL A 55 -22.49 -9.55 -0.25
C VAL A 55 -22.93 -10.84 0.44
N SER A 56 -22.80 -10.86 1.77
CA SER A 56 -23.35 -11.89 2.63
C SER A 56 -23.94 -11.24 3.88
N THR A 57 -25.27 -11.27 3.98
CA THR A 57 -26.04 -10.75 5.11
C THR A 57 -26.55 -11.92 5.94
N ASP A 58 -26.51 -11.79 7.26
CA ASP A 58 -27.07 -12.83 8.14
C ASP A 58 -28.57 -13.00 7.84
N PRO A 59 -29.09 -14.24 7.78
CA PRO A 59 -30.46 -14.50 7.29
C PRO A 59 -31.54 -13.98 8.24
N GLN A 60 -31.22 -13.81 9.53
CA GLN A 60 -32.14 -13.36 10.56
C GLN A 60 -31.42 -12.43 11.54
N PRO A 61 -32.06 -11.33 11.98
CA PRO A 61 -31.56 -10.52 13.07
C PRO A 61 -31.42 -11.32 14.38
N LEU A 62 -30.35 -11.07 15.11
CA LEU A 62 -30.09 -11.68 16.41
C LEU A 62 -30.58 -10.77 17.53
N LYS A 63 -31.12 -11.33 18.61
CA LYS A 63 -31.40 -10.56 19.83
C LYS A 63 -30.10 -10.18 20.52
N GLU A 64 -29.94 -8.91 20.90
CA GLU A 64 -28.79 -8.43 21.66
C GLU A 64 -28.75 -9.05 23.08
N GLN A 65 -29.92 -9.30 23.64
CA GLN A 65 -30.12 -9.93 24.95
C GLN A 65 -31.12 -11.09 24.80
N PRO A 66 -30.66 -12.31 24.46
CA PRO A 66 -31.54 -13.44 24.13
C PRO A 66 -32.53 -13.84 25.23
N ALA A 67 -32.18 -13.56 26.50
CA ALA A 67 -33.02 -13.88 27.66
C ALA A 67 -34.22 -12.92 27.83
N LEU A 68 -34.22 -11.76 27.16
CA LEU A 68 -35.30 -10.77 27.27
C LEU A 68 -36.29 -10.91 26.10
N ASN A 69 -37.58 -10.84 26.43
CA ASN A 69 -38.65 -10.81 25.42
C ASN A 69 -38.65 -9.48 24.65
N ASP A 70 -38.39 -8.37 25.35
CA ASP A 70 -38.32 -7.02 24.79
C ASP A 70 -36.91 -6.65 24.32
N SER A 71 -36.11 -7.64 23.92
CA SER A 71 -34.76 -7.41 23.44
C SER A 71 -34.77 -6.69 22.10
N LYS A 72 -33.80 -5.80 21.92
CA LYS A 72 -33.47 -5.21 20.63
C LYS A 72 -32.71 -6.21 19.77
N TYR A 73 -32.66 -5.92 18.48
CA TYR A 73 -32.02 -6.75 17.49
C TYR A 73 -30.73 -6.11 16.97
N CYS A 74 -29.85 -6.98 16.50
CA CYS A 74 -28.70 -6.63 15.68
C CYS A 74 -28.66 -7.49 14.42
N LEU A 75 -28.10 -6.94 13.34
CA LEU A 75 -27.95 -7.60 12.05
C LEU A 75 -26.59 -7.25 11.47
N SER A 76 -25.86 -8.26 10.98
CA SER A 76 -24.56 -8.04 10.34
C SER A 76 -24.60 -8.40 8.85
N SER A 77 -23.83 -7.66 8.06
CA SER A 77 -23.61 -7.93 6.65
C SER A 77 -22.16 -7.69 6.28
N ARG A 78 -21.67 -8.43 5.29
CA ARG A 78 -20.27 -8.42 4.85
C ARG A 78 -20.23 -8.19 3.36
N LEU A 79 -19.41 -7.24 2.91
CA LEU A 79 -19.14 -7.00 1.50
C LEU A 79 -17.67 -7.28 1.23
N ARG A 80 -17.40 -8.28 0.39
CA ARG A 80 -16.04 -8.68 0.02
C ARG A 80 -15.68 -8.20 -1.39
N VAL A 81 -14.63 -7.38 -1.48
CA VAL A 81 -14.10 -6.83 -2.74
C VAL A 81 -12.62 -7.20 -2.92
N SER A 82 -12.04 -6.88 -4.08
CA SER A 82 -10.58 -7.02 -4.27
C SER A 82 -9.84 -5.94 -3.48
N ALA A 83 -8.62 -6.26 -3.04
CA ALA A 83 -7.74 -5.30 -2.39
C ALA A 83 -7.50 -4.05 -3.26
N THR A 84 -7.27 -4.25 -4.56
CA THR A 84 -7.08 -3.15 -5.52
C THR A 84 -8.29 -2.22 -5.63
N PHE A 85 -9.50 -2.76 -5.48
CA PHE A 85 -10.73 -1.98 -5.53
C PHE A 85 -10.93 -1.19 -4.23
N TRP A 86 -10.70 -1.82 -3.07
CA TRP A 86 -10.68 -1.11 -1.79
C TRP A 86 -9.63 0.01 -1.77
N HIS A 87 -8.48 -0.23 -2.39
CA HIS A 87 -7.37 0.71 -2.35
C HIS A 87 -7.47 1.94 -3.27
N ASN A 88 -8.59 2.09 -3.97
CA ASN A 88 -8.89 3.28 -4.74
C ASN A 88 -9.66 4.26 -3.85
N PRO A 89 -9.07 5.40 -3.44
CA PRO A 89 -9.74 6.36 -2.55
C PRO A 89 -10.95 7.07 -3.17
N ARG A 90 -11.18 6.90 -4.47
CA ARG A 90 -12.39 7.38 -5.14
C ARG A 90 -13.59 6.48 -4.94
N ASN A 91 -13.38 5.24 -4.50
CA ASN A 91 -14.47 4.32 -4.25
C ASN A 91 -15.15 4.65 -2.93
N HIS A 92 -16.46 4.84 -2.99
CA HIS A 92 -17.33 5.11 -1.87
C HIS A 92 -18.20 3.89 -1.60
N PHE A 93 -18.22 3.45 -0.35
CA PHE A 93 -19.00 2.31 0.12
C PHE A 93 -20.02 2.79 1.14
N ARG A 94 -21.26 2.35 0.99
CA ARG A 94 -22.35 2.74 1.86
C ARG A 94 -23.19 1.53 2.21
N CYS A 95 -23.33 1.27 3.49
CA CYS A 95 -24.32 0.33 4.00
C CYS A 95 -25.61 1.11 4.27
N GLN A 96 -26.73 0.68 3.69
CA GLN A 96 -28.04 1.26 3.90
C GLN A 96 -28.94 0.23 4.59
N VAL A 97 -29.60 0.66 5.65
CA VAL A 97 -30.61 -0.10 6.36
C VAL A 97 -31.94 0.63 6.22
N GLU A 98 -32.87 -0.01 5.53
CA GLU A 98 -34.27 0.41 5.48
C GLU A 98 -34.97 -0.16 6.70
N PHE A 99 -35.41 0.72 7.59
CA PHE A 99 -36.10 0.38 8.83
C PHE A 99 -37.59 0.65 8.67
N TYR A 100 -38.42 -0.36 8.89
CA TYR A 100 -39.87 -0.26 8.83
C TYR A 100 -40.42 -0.04 10.23
N GLY A 101 -40.64 1.24 10.56
CA GLY A 101 -41.07 1.71 11.86
C GLY A 101 -42.55 2.07 11.89
N LEU A 102 -42.86 3.16 12.59
CA LEU A 102 -44.22 3.71 12.68
C LEU A 102 -44.61 4.49 11.41
N SER A 103 -45.92 4.58 11.16
CA SER A 103 -46.53 5.49 10.20
C SER A 103 -46.66 6.90 10.77
N GLU A 104 -46.85 7.92 9.93
CA GLU A 104 -47.15 9.28 10.36
C GLU A 104 -48.45 9.36 11.19
N ASP A 105 -49.43 8.51 10.88
CA ASP A 105 -50.74 8.49 11.54
C ASP A 105 -50.72 7.89 12.96
N ASP A 106 -49.67 7.15 13.32
CA ASP A 106 -49.58 6.50 14.64
C ASP A 106 -49.44 7.51 15.78
N GLU A 107 -50.18 7.36 16.87
CA GLU A 107 -50.04 8.25 18.03
C GLU A 107 -48.67 8.03 18.72
N TRP A 108 -47.95 9.12 18.98
CA TRP A 108 -46.64 9.09 19.62
C TRP A 108 -46.56 10.05 20.81
N THR A 109 -46.46 9.48 22.01
CA THR A 109 -46.51 10.21 23.28
C THR A 109 -45.16 10.26 24.01
N GLN A 110 -44.12 9.66 23.43
CA GLN A 110 -42.79 9.59 24.04
C GLN A 110 -41.99 10.87 23.77
N PRO A 111 -41.08 11.28 24.68
CA PRO A 111 -40.31 12.52 24.54
C PRO A 111 -39.24 12.48 23.45
N ARG A 112 -38.87 11.29 22.97
CA ARG A 112 -37.91 11.11 21.88
C ARG A 112 -38.57 11.26 20.51
N ALA A 113 -37.76 11.47 19.47
CA ALA A 113 -38.24 11.49 18.09
C ALA A 113 -39.02 10.22 17.74
N LYS A 114 -40.14 10.39 17.03
CA LYS A 114 -40.99 9.29 16.55
C LYS A 114 -40.19 8.41 15.58
N PRO A 115 -40.06 7.10 15.83
CA PRO A 115 -39.28 6.19 15.00
C PRO A 115 -40.09 5.76 13.77
N ILE A 116 -40.22 6.66 12.80
CA ILE A 116 -40.91 6.38 11.54
C ILE A 116 -40.09 5.49 10.61
N THR A 117 -40.74 4.95 9.58
CA THR A 117 -40.06 4.27 8.48
C THR A 117 -39.03 5.19 7.83
N GLN A 118 -37.77 4.75 7.77
CA GLN A 118 -36.66 5.59 7.30
C GLN A 118 -35.47 4.76 6.81
N LYS A 119 -34.58 5.43 6.05
CA LYS A 119 -33.31 4.86 5.60
C LYS A 119 -32.17 5.41 6.45
N VAL A 120 -31.46 4.52 7.14
CA VAL A 120 -30.28 4.86 7.94
C VAL A 120 -29.06 4.29 7.24
N SER A 121 -27.99 5.07 7.10
CA SER A 121 -26.78 4.60 6.42
C SER A 121 -25.51 4.98 7.14
N ALA A 122 -24.49 4.15 6.93
CA ALA A 122 -23.11 4.45 7.30
C ALA A 122 -22.20 4.23 6.09
N GLU A 123 -21.12 4.99 6.04
CA GLU A 123 -20.27 5.14 4.86
C GLU A 123 -18.81 4.90 5.20
N ALA A 124 -18.07 4.40 4.22
CA ALA A 124 -16.63 4.26 4.24
C ALA A 124 -16.06 4.62 2.87
N TRP A 125 -14.85 5.17 2.86
CA TRP A 125 -14.13 5.49 1.64
C TRP A 125 -12.98 4.51 1.46
N GLY A 126 -12.68 4.17 0.22
CA GLY A 126 -11.47 3.40 -0.09
C GLY A 126 -10.22 4.12 0.45
N ARG A 127 -9.18 3.36 0.76
CA ARG A 127 -7.91 3.90 1.26
C ARG A 127 -6.82 3.77 0.24
N ALA A 128 -6.11 4.85 -0.08
CA ALA A 128 -4.89 4.73 -0.86
C ALA A 128 -3.93 3.72 -0.19
N MET A 129 -3.37 2.79 -0.98
CA MET A 129 -2.31 1.93 -0.47
C MET A 129 -1.18 2.80 0.10
N SER A 130 -0.72 2.46 1.29
CA SER A 130 0.56 2.97 1.81
C SER A 130 1.71 2.33 1.03
N TYR A 131 1.86 2.66 -0.26
CA TYR A 131 3.06 2.35 -1.04
C TYR A 131 4.28 3.14 -0.54
N GLN A 132 4.07 4.18 0.27
CA GLN A 132 5.14 5.01 0.79
C GLN A 132 6.16 4.20 1.60
N GLN A 133 5.78 3.24 2.44
CA GLN A 133 6.79 2.53 3.25
C GLN A 133 7.78 1.72 2.38
N GLY A 134 7.29 1.06 1.32
CA GLY A 134 8.09 0.23 0.42
C GLY A 134 8.92 1.05 -0.58
N VAL A 135 8.32 2.09 -1.17
CA VAL A 135 9.00 2.98 -2.13
C VAL A 135 10.02 3.85 -1.40
N LEU A 136 9.68 4.43 -0.24
CA LEU A 136 10.63 5.22 0.56
C LEU A 136 11.81 4.35 1.03
N SER A 137 11.56 3.10 1.41
CA SER A 137 12.63 2.14 1.74
C SER A 137 13.53 1.88 0.54
N ALA A 138 12.96 1.61 -0.64
CA ALA A 138 13.72 1.36 -1.87
C ALA A 138 14.51 2.59 -2.34
N THR A 139 13.95 3.80 -2.24
CA THR A 139 14.68 5.04 -2.55
C THR A 139 15.82 5.28 -1.57
N VAL A 140 15.60 5.06 -0.26
CA VAL A 140 16.66 5.19 0.75
C VAL A 140 17.77 4.17 0.50
N LEU A 141 17.42 2.92 0.15
CA LEU A 141 18.37 1.88 -0.26
C LEU A 141 19.19 2.30 -1.49
N TYR A 142 18.54 2.88 -2.51
CA TYR A 142 19.22 3.35 -3.71
C TYR A 142 20.21 4.48 -3.41
N GLU A 143 19.80 5.49 -2.63
CA GLU A 143 20.67 6.60 -2.22
C GLU A 143 21.88 6.11 -1.39
N ILE A 144 21.68 5.15 -0.50
CA ILE A 144 22.77 4.53 0.28
C ILE A 144 23.76 3.80 -0.65
N LEU A 145 23.25 3.05 -1.63
CA LEU A 145 24.11 2.33 -2.58
C LEU A 145 24.90 3.29 -3.47
N LEU A 146 24.26 4.37 -3.93
CA LEU A 146 24.90 5.40 -4.74
C LEU A 146 26.00 6.13 -3.94
N GLY A 147 25.71 6.51 -2.69
CA GLY A 147 26.67 7.11 -1.78
C GLY A 147 27.87 6.20 -1.46
N LYS A 148 27.64 4.89 -1.35
CA LYS A 148 28.72 3.91 -1.21
C LYS A 148 29.59 3.87 -2.47
N ALA A 149 28.99 3.76 -3.64
CA ALA A 149 29.72 3.67 -4.91
C ALA A 149 30.61 4.89 -5.15
N THR A 150 30.12 6.10 -4.85
CA THR A 150 30.92 7.34 -4.98
C THR A 150 32.08 7.37 -3.99
N LEU A 151 31.87 6.95 -2.74
CA LEU A 151 32.95 6.84 -1.75
C LEU A 151 34.05 5.87 -2.20
N TYR A 152 33.67 4.69 -2.73
CA TYR A 152 34.64 3.73 -3.27
C TYR A 152 35.42 4.32 -4.45
N ALA A 153 34.76 5.02 -5.37
CA ALA A 153 35.42 5.65 -6.50
C ALA A 153 36.45 6.71 -6.07
N VAL A 154 36.12 7.54 -5.07
CA VAL A 154 37.04 8.55 -4.51
C VAL A 154 38.24 7.88 -3.82
N LEU A 155 38.01 6.86 -2.99
CA LEU A 155 39.07 6.13 -2.29
C LEU A 155 40.04 5.48 -3.28
N VAL A 156 39.54 4.79 -4.30
CA VAL A 156 40.37 4.15 -5.33
C VAL A 156 41.14 5.20 -6.13
N SER A 157 40.50 6.31 -6.50
CA SER A 157 41.16 7.41 -7.22
C SER A 157 42.31 8.02 -6.41
N ALA A 158 42.10 8.25 -5.11
CA ALA A 158 43.13 8.76 -4.21
C ALA A 158 44.29 7.79 -4.05
N LEU A 159 44.02 6.49 -3.86
CA LEU A 159 45.06 5.45 -3.79
C LEU A 159 45.90 5.40 -5.07
N VAL A 160 45.27 5.52 -6.24
CA VAL A 160 45.97 5.57 -7.53
C VAL A 160 46.86 6.82 -7.65
N LEU A 161 46.34 8.00 -7.26
CA LEU A 161 47.12 9.24 -7.25
C LEU A 161 48.33 9.15 -6.31
N MET A 162 48.14 8.63 -5.09
CA MET A 162 49.21 8.44 -4.13
C MET A 162 50.27 7.45 -4.64
N ALA A 163 49.85 6.35 -5.29
CA ALA A 163 50.76 5.40 -5.90
C ALA A 163 51.55 6.03 -7.08
N MET A 164 50.90 6.85 -7.90
CA MET A 164 51.57 7.57 -9.00
C MET A 164 52.60 8.59 -8.48
N VAL A 165 52.26 9.36 -7.44
CA VAL A 165 53.19 10.33 -6.81
C VAL A 165 54.37 9.61 -6.19
N SER A 166 54.13 8.50 -5.46
CA SER A 166 55.20 7.73 -4.82
C SER A 166 56.16 7.10 -5.84
N ARG A 167 55.63 6.61 -6.99
CA ARG A 167 56.46 6.17 -8.12
C ARG A 167 57.27 7.30 -8.76
N ARG A 168 56.70 8.50 -8.85
CA ARG A 168 57.37 9.69 -9.41
C ARG A 168 58.45 10.23 -8.50
N ALA A 169 58.23 10.20 -7.17
CA ALA A 169 59.23 10.53 -6.17
C ALA A 169 60.41 9.55 -6.17
N GLY A 170 60.15 8.26 -6.42
CA GLY A 170 61.20 7.24 -6.58
C GLY A 170 62.07 7.39 -7.84
N TRP A 171 61.66 8.18 -8.83
CA TRP A 171 62.47 8.49 -10.03
C TRP A 171 63.23 9.82 -9.93
N GLY A 172 62.99 10.64 -8.90
CA GLY A 172 63.63 11.94 -8.71
C GLY A 172 65.06 11.91 -8.16
N GLN A 173 65.59 10.73 -7.79
CA GLN A 173 66.91 10.58 -7.17
C GLN A 173 67.99 9.93 -8.05
N GLN A 174 67.70 9.58 -9.32
CA GLN A 174 68.63 8.84 -10.18
C GLN A 174 69.01 9.54 -11.51
N ALA A 175 68.82 10.86 -11.65
CA ALA A 175 69.16 11.57 -12.89
C ALA A 175 69.95 12.85 -12.58
N GLY A 176 71.28 12.75 -12.50
CA GLY A 176 72.14 13.88 -12.12
C GLY A 176 73.65 13.74 -12.34
N SER A 177 74.13 12.93 -13.29
CA SER A 177 75.42 13.07 -14.00
C SER A 177 75.32 12.11 -15.20
N ASP A 178 75.54 12.47 -16.46
CA ASP A 178 76.78 12.98 -17.02
C ASP A 178 76.53 13.83 -18.27
N THR A 179 77.47 14.74 -18.50
CA THR A 179 77.50 15.75 -19.54
C THR A 179 78.31 15.27 -20.77
N LEU A 180 77.70 15.41 -21.96
CA LEU A 180 78.27 15.61 -23.31
C LEU A 180 79.17 14.54 -23.96
N THR A 181 78.74 14.04 -25.12
CA THR A 181 79.50 14.05 -26.40
C THR A 181 78.57 13.72 -27.58
N PRO A 182 78.56 14.50 -28.70
CA PRO A 182 77.76 14.19 -29.88
C PRO A 182 78.58 13.61 -31.05
N GLN A 183 77.92 12.69 -31.77
CA GLN A 183 78.04 12.29 -33.18
C GLN A 183 79.38 11.77 -33.76
N ALA A 184 79.31 10.60 -34.41
CA ALA A 184 79.35 10.50 -35.89
C ALA A 184 79.06 9.07 -36.42
N THR A 185 77.98 8.98 -37.21
CA THR A 185 77.87 8.37 -38.56
C THR A 185 78.34 6.93 -38.83
N GLN A 186 77.39 6.02 -39.17
CA GLN A 186 77.40 5.31 -40.46
C GLN A 186 76.04 4.68 -40.86
N THR A 187 75.57 5.13 -42.02
CA THR A 187 74.82 4.45 -43.10
C THR A 187 74.98 2.91 -43.13
N GLN A 188 74.06 2.03 -43.56
CA GLN A 188 72.95 2.13 -44.51
C GLN A 188 72.13 0.81 -44.45
N LYS A 189 70.81 0.89 -44.73
CA LYS A 189 69.88 -0.07 -45.38
C LYS A 189 70.16 -1.58 -45.30
N HIS A 190 69.15 -2.37 -44.92
CA HIS A 190 68.48 -3.28 -45.87
C HIS A 190 67.12 -3.79 -45.37
N ARG A 191 66.35 -4.26 -46.35
CA ARG A 191 64.91 -4.48 -46.48
C ARG A 191 64.47 -5.88 -45.96
N VAL A 192 63.43 -5.91 -45.10
CA VAL A 192 62.18 -6.73 -45.01
C VAL A 192 62.07 -8.00 -45.92
N PRO A 193 61.18 -8.99 -45.66
CA PRO A 193 60.90 -9.86 -44.49
C PRO A 193 60.98 -11.37 -44.90
N ALA A 194 60.71 -12.33 -43.99
CA ALA A 194 59.82 -13.49 -44.27
C ALA A 194 59.69 -14.47 -43.10
N ARG A 195 58.56 -15.17 -43.17
CA ARG A 195 57.86 -16.05 -42.22
C ARG A 195 58.26 -17.55 -42.36
N ILE A 196 57.97 -18.30 -41.28
CA ILE A 196 57.41 -19.68 -41.20
C ILE A 196 58.35 -20.89 -41.38
N GLY A 197 58.20 -21.83 -40.43
CA GLY A 197 58.32 -23.29 -40.62
C GLY A 197 59.38 -23.95 -39.73
N ALA A 198 59.06 -24.60 -38.61
CA ALA A 198 58.48 -25.95 -38.44
C ALA A 198 59.56 -27.06 -38.29
N GLY A 199 59.54 -27.72 -37.12
CA GLY A 199 59.75 -29.16 -36.94
C GLY A 199 61.17 -29.72 -36.96
N GLN A 200 61.69 -30.10 -35.79
CA GLN A 200 61.88 -31.49 -35.35
C GLN A 200 62.25 -31.54 -33.87
#